data_AF-A0A951P5X8-F1
#
_entry.id   AF-A0A951P5X8-F1
#
_cell.length_a   1.000
_cell.length_b   1.000
_cell.length_c   1.000
_cell.angle_alpha   90.00
_cell.angle_beta   90.00
_cell.angle_gamma   90.00
#
_symmetry.space_group_name_H-M   'P 1'
#
loop_
_entity.id
_entity.type
_entity.pdbx_description
1 polymer ?
#
loop_
_entity_poly.entity_id
_entity_poly.type
_entity_poly.pdbx_seq_one_letter_code
_entity_poly.pdbx_strand_id
1 'polypeptide(L)'
;MSNVSYAARTNHAFMLSEIVMIAQLICQGESEATIRQKVLVEDIFQMRSHSSRERTLQNVLKRLHNAPPIYLELLANGNLDVRRLTNLFLILRENRLLCELIDEVLLEKLQHFDVSVRAADLRSFFETKREQIPNIT
;
A
#
# COMPACT_ATOMS: atom_id res chain seq x y z
N MET A 1 8.66 22.94 10.85
CA MET A 1 7.29 22.65 10.38
C MET A 1 7.43 21.85 9.11
N SER A 2 7.06 20.56 9.12
CA SER A 2 7.09 19.74 7.90
C SER A 2 5.99 20.21 6.95
N ASN A 3 6.32 20.51 5.69
CA ASN A 3 5.33 20.78 4.65
C ASN A 3 4.43 19.54 4.50
N VAL A 4 3.19 19.65 4.98
CA VAL A 4 2.20 18.58 4.88
C VAL A 4 1.60 18.62 3.48
N SER A 5 1.78 17.56 2.70
CA SER A 5 1.12 17.38 1.41
C SER A 5 0.42 16.03 1.34
N TYR A 6 -0.78 16.02 0.74
CA TYR A 6 -1.49 14.80 0.40
C TYR A 6 -1.24 14.45 -1.07
N ALA A 7 -1.11 13.16 -1.35
CA ALA A 7 -0.99 12.64 -2.70
C ALA A 7 -2.08 11.60 -2.96
N ALA A 8 -2.82 11.77 -4.06
CA ALA A 8 -3.74 10.74 -4.52
C ALA A 8 -2.96 9.52 -5.02
N ARG A 9 -3.09 8.38 -4.33
CA ARG A 9 -2.43 7.12 -4.68
C ARG A 9 -3.40 6.08 -5.24
N THR A 10 -4.37 6.54 -6.04
CA THR A 10 -5.45 5.73 -6.63
C THR A 10 -4.96 4.63 -7.58
N ASN A 11 -3.80 4.82 -8.22
CA ASN A 11 -3.23 3.88 -9.20
C ASN A 11 -2.39 2.75 -8.56
N HIS A 12 -2.26 2.72 -7.23
CA HIS A 12 -1.34 1.84 -6.50
C HIS A 12 -2.14 0.88 -5.60
N ALA A 13 -3.00 0.08 -6.23
CA ALA A 13 -3.87 -0.87 -5.56
C ALA A 13 -3.10 -1.79 -4.59
N PHE A 14 -3.85 -2.43 -3.71
CA PHE A 14 -3.36 -3.33 -2.67
C PHE A 14 -2.33 -4.38 -3.19
N MET A 15 -2.43 -4.87 -4.43
CA MET A 15 -1.39 -5.69 -5.11
C MET A 15 -0.84 -6.84 -4.23
N LEU A 16 -1.75 -7.58 -3.57
CA LEU A 16 -1.37 -8.58 -2.58
C LEU A 16 -0.59 -9.75 -3.19
N SER A 17 -1.02 -10.22 -4.36
CA SER A 17 -0.34 -11.32 -5.08
C SER A 17 1.09 -10.93 -5.42
N GLU A 18 1.27 -9.75 -6.01
CA GLU A 18 2.56 -9.28 -6.50
C GLU A 18 3.51 -9.03 -5.32
N ILE A 19 3.06 -8.34 -4.26
CA ILE A 19 3.93 -8.05 -3.12
C ILE A 19 4.35 -9.32 -2.36
N VAL A 20 3.46 -10.30 -2.23
CA VAL A 20 3.79 -11.60 -1.60
C VAL A 20 4.80 -12.36 -2.45
N MET A 21 4.59 -12.41 -3.76
CA MET A 21 5.50 -13.09 -4.69
C MET A 21 6.91 -12.50 -4.63
N ILE A 22 7.03 -11.16 -4.62
CA ILE A 22 8.35 -10.51 -4.51
C ILE A 22 8.95 -10.72 -3.12
N ALA A 23 8.16 -10.63 -2.04
CA ALA A 23 8.66 -10.89 -0.69
C ALA A 23 9.21 -12.31 -0.56
N GLN A 24 8.55 -13.31 -1.15
CA GLN A 24 9.03 -14.70 -1.16
C GLN A 24 10.37 -14.84 -1.90
N LEU A 25 10.51 -14.21 -3.07
CA LEU A 25 11.78 -14.23 -3.81
C LEU A 25 12.90 -13.56 -3.00
N ILE A 26 12.63 -12.43 -2.35
CA ILE A 26 13.60 -11.75 -1.48
C ILE A 26 14.02 -12.67 -0.32
N CYS A 27 13.07 -13.31 0.38
CA CYS A 27 13.36 -14.24 1.47
C CYS A 27 14.13 -15.50 1.00
N GLN A 28 13.98 -15.89 -0.27
CA GLN A 28 14.77 -16.96 -0.88
C GLN A 28 16.20 -16.54 -1.25
N GLY A 29 16.57 -15.26 -1.05
CA GLY A 29 17.89 -14.73 -1.37
C GLY A 29 18.07 -14.35 -2.85
N GLU A 30 16.97 -14.22 -3.60
CA GLU A 30 17.03 -13.80 -5.01
C GLU A 30 17.49 -12.34 -5.13
N SER A 31 18.37 -12.09 -6.11
CA SER A 31 18.83 -10.72 -6.39
C SER A 31 17.73 -9.90 -7.06
N GLU A 32 17.78 -8.56 -6.94
CA GLU A 32 16.83 -7.69 -7.66
C GLU A 32 16.89 -7.90 -9.18
N ALA A 33 18.07 -8.18 -9.75
CA ALA A 33 18.23 -8.47 -11.17
C ALA A 33 17.47 -9.75 -11.56
N THR A 34 17.59 -10.82 -10.76
CA THR A 34 16.84 -12.06 -10.97
C THR A 34 15.34 -11.83 -10.85
N ILE A 35 14.90 -11.08 -9.84
CA ILE A 35 13.49 -10.71 -9.65
C ILE A 35 12.95 -9.97 -10.88
N ARG A 36 13.69 -8.98 -11.38
CA ARG A 36 13.32 -8.23 -12.59
C ARG A 36 13.22 -9.13 -13.81
N GLN A 37 14.12 -10.09 -13.98
CA GLN A 37 14.05 -11.07 -15.06
C GLN A 37 12.77 -11.91 -14.96
N LYS A 38 12.49 -12.52 -13.79
CA LYS A 38 11.29 -13.35 -13.60
C LYS A 38 10.00 -12.56 -13.83
N VAL A 39 9.96 -11.30 -13.41
CA VAL A 39 8.77 -10.46 -13.58
C VAL A 39 8.63 -9.96 -15.02
N LEU A 40 9.64 -9.32 -15.58
CA LEU A 40 9.51 -8.64 -16.87
C LEU A 40 9.58 -9.61 -18.05
N VAL A 41 10.34 -10.69 -17.94
CA VAL A 41 10.54 -11.68 -19.01
C VAL A 41 9.62 -12.88 -18.84
N GLU A 42 9.66 -13.55 -17.68
CA GLU A 42 8.87 -14.77 -17.43
C GLU A 42 7.41 -14.49 -17.08
N ASP A 43 7.03 -13.21 -16.91
CA ASP A 43 5.68 -12.75 -16.59
C ASP A 43 5.04 -13.46 -15.39
N ILE A 44 5.79 -13.62 -14.28
CA ILE A 44 5.21 -14.25 -13.08
C ILE A 44 4.00 -13.48 -12.51
N PHE A 45 3.81 -12.20 -12.88
CA PHE A 45 2.62 -11.42 -12.53
C PHE A 45 1.42 -11.65 -13.46
N GLN A 46 1.62 -12.31 -14.61
CA GLN A 46 0.58 -12.59 -15.61
C GLN A 46 -0.18 -11.33 -16.06
N MET A 47 0.55 -10.23 -16.27
CA MET A 47 -0.03 -8.93 -16.63
C MET A 47 0.01 -8.69 -18.14
N ARG A 48 -1.14 -8.33 -18.72
CA ARG A 48 -1.31 -8.08 -20.18
C ARG A 48 -0.36 -7.05 -20.77
N SER A 49 0.02 -6.03 -19.98
CA SER A 49 0.83 -4.91 -20.45
C SER A 49 2.18 -4.90 -19.76
N HIS A 50 3.25 -4.86 -20.56
CA HIS A 50 4.62 -4.71 -20.06
C HIS A 50 4.77 -3.44 -19.21
N SER A 51 4.21 -2.30 -19.65
CA SER A 51 4.32 -1.04 -18.91
C SER A 51 3.59 -1.08 -17.57
N SER A 52 2.45 -1.77 -17.49
CA SER A 52 1.76 -2.00 -16.22
C SER A 52 2.58 -2.89 -15.28
N ARG A 53 3.20 -3.93 -15.84
CA ARG A 53 4.05 -4.87 -15.10
C ARG A 53 5.29 -4.21 -14.53
N GLU A 54 5.97 -3.42 -15.34
CA GLU A 54 7.14 -2.65 -14.93
C GLU A 54 6.80 -1.65 -13.83
N ARG A 55 5.70 -0.89 -13.98
CA ARG A 55 5.24 0.04 -12.95
C ARG A 55 4.89 -0.69 -11.65
N THR A 56 4.21 -1.82 -11.75
CA THR A 56 3.83 -2.65 -10.59
C THR A 56 5.06 -3.16 -9.87
N LEU A 57 6.06 -3.68 -10.60
CA LEU A 57 7.32 -4.13 -10.03
C LEU A 57 8.06 -3.00 -9.32
N GLN A 58 8.20 -1.84 -9.96
CA GLN A 58 8.86 -0.68 -9.35
C GLN A 58 8.19 -0.27 -8.04
N ASN A 59 6.86 -0.27 -8.00
CA ASN A 59 6.10 0.07 -6.79
C ASN A 59 6.27 -0.97 -5.67
N VAL A 60 6.24 -2.26 -6.01
CA VAL A 60 6.43 -3.35 -5.05
C VAL A 60 7.84 -3.30 -4.47
N LEU A 61 8.87 -3.20 -5.32
CA LEU A 61 10.26 -3.12 -4.86
C LEU A 61 10.50 -1.90 -3.96
N LYS A 62 9.97 -0.73 -4.35
CA LYS A 62 10.08 0.49 -3.54
C LYS A 62 9.48 0.32 -2.15
N ARG A 63 8.30 -0.31 -2.06
CA ARG A 63 7.62 -0.55 -0.78
C ARG A 63 8.40 -1.53 0.10
N LEU A 64 8.83 -2.64 -0.50
CA LEU A 64 9.55 -3.71 0.21
C LEU A 64 10.95 -3.27 0.65
N HIS A 65 11.64 -2.44 -0.14
CA HIS A 65 12.93 -1.86 0.23
C HIS A 65 12.84 -1.00 1.51
N ASN A 66 11.72 -0.29 1.71
CA ASN A 66 11.50 0.56 2.89
C ASN A 66 10.89 -0.20 4.08
N ALA A 67 10.56 -1.48 3.90
CA ALA A 67 9.96 -2.32 4.92
C ALA A 67 11.05 -2.99 5.78
N PRO A 68 10.96 -2.91 7.13
CA PRO A 68 11.82 -3.71 7.99
C PRO A 68 11.73 -5.22 7.69
N PRO A 69 12.83 -5.99 7.87
CA PRO A 69 12.90 -7.40 7.48
C PRO A 69 11.77 -8.28 8.03
N ILE A 70 11.28 -8.00 9.23
CA ILE A 70 10.15 -8.73 9.83
C ILE A 70 8.88 -8.68 8.96
N TYR A 71 8.61 -7.58 8.27
CA TYR A 71 7.42 -7.48 7.41
C TYR A 71 7.59 -8.24 6.09
N LEU A 72 8.83 -8.41 5.61
CA LEU A 72 9.11 -9.30 4.47
C LEU A 72 8.80 -10.75 4.84
N GLU A 73 9.25 -11.19 6.02
CA GLU A 73 8.96 -12.52 6.54
C GLU A 73 7.46 -12.76 6.72
N LEU A 74 6.72 -11.80 7.29
CA LEU A 74 5.27 -11.91 7.46
C LEU A 74 4.53 -11.97 6.11
N LEU A 75 5.00 -11.25 5.09
CA LEU A 75 4.44 -11.34 3.74
C LEU A 75 4.77 -12.67 3.07
N ALA A 76 6.02 -13.13 3.17
CA ALA A 76 6.46 -14.35 2.51
C ALA A 76 5.83 -15.61 3.13
N ASN A 77 5.80 -15.69 4.45
CA ASN A 77 5.54 -16.91 5.21
C ASN A 77 4.24 -16.88 6.02
N GLY A 78 3.62 -15.71 6.19
CA GLY A 78 2.35 -15.57 6.90
C GLY A 78 1.18 -16.24 6.18
N ASN A 79 0.11 -16.54 6.93
CA ASN A 79 -1.16 -16.93 6.35
C ASN A 79 -1.83 -15.74 5.61
N LEU A 80 -2.95 -15.98 4.94
CA LEU A 80 -3.62 -14.97 4.12
C LEU A 80 -3.96 -13.68 4.90
N ASP A 81 -4.43 -13.81 6.15
CA ASP A 81 -4.82 -12.67 6.97
C ASP A 81 -3.61 -11.87 7.44
N VAL A 82 -2.54 -12.55 7.86
CA VAL A 82 -1.26 -11.92 8.20
C VAL A 82 -0.70 -11.16 7.00
N ARG A 83 -0.73 -11.76 5.81
CA ARG A 83 -0.28 -11.11 4.57
C ARG A 83 -1.11 -9.87 4.24
N ARG A 84 -2.43 -9.95 4.35
CA ARG A 84 -3.35 -8.82 4.11
C ARG A 84 -3.09 -7.68 5.08
N LEU A 85 -3.04 -7.98 6.38
CA LEU A 85 -2.82 -6.97 7.42
C LEU A 85 -1.44 -6.34 7.29
N THR A 86 -0.40 -7.13 7.03
CA THR A 86 0.96 -6.63 6.84
C THR A 86 1.03 -5.69 5.63
N ASN A 87 0.43 -6.09 4.51
CA ASN A 87 0.40 -5.26 3.31
C ASN A 87 -0.39 -3.96 3.53
N LEU A 88 -1.56 -4.03 4.19
CA LEU A 88 -2.34 -2.84 4.56
C LEU A 88 -1.51 -1.89 5.43
N PHE A 89 -0.85 -2.42 6.45
CA PHE A 89 0.01 -1.64 7.34
C PHE A 89 1.12 -0.92 6.57
N LEU A 90 1.82 -1.61 5.65
CA LEU A 90 2.86 -0.98 4.82
C LEU A 90 2.28 0.13 3.92
N ILE A 91 1.08 -0.05 3.37
CA ILE A 91 0.41 0.98 2.57
C ILE A 91 0.07 2.20 3.44
N LEU A 92 -0.45 2.00 4.65
CA LEU A 92 -0.79 3.08 5.59
C LEU A 92 0.45 3.87 6.01
N ARG A 93 1.59 3.21 6.21
CA ARG A 93 2.88 3.88 6.51
C ARG A 93 3.33 4.85 5.42
N GLU A 94 2.99 4.57 4.16
CA GLU A 94 3.40 5.42 3.04
C GLU A 94 2.30 6.39 2.60
N ASN A 95 1.04 6.15 2.97
CA ASN A 95 -0.11 6.93 2.56
C ASN A 95 -0.79 7.57 3.76
N ARG A 96 -0.33 8.77 4.11
CA ARG A 96 -0.84 9.57 5.22
C ARG A 96 -2.35 9.84 5.12
N LEU A 97 -2.86 10.22 3.94
CA LEU A 97 -4.28 10.52 3.75
C LEU A 97 -5.15 9.29 4.05
N LEU A 98 -4.71 8.10 3.63
CA LEU A 98 -5.41 6.86 3.95
C LEU A 98 -5.28 6.50 5.43
N CYS A 99 -4.11 6.73 6.05
CA CYS A 99 -3.91 6.54 7.49
C CYS A 99 -4.87 7.39 8.31
N GLU A 100 -4.96 8.69 7.99
CA GLU A 100 -5.89 9.62 8.63
C GLU A 100 -7.35 9.25 8.35
N LEU A 101 -7.68 8.74 7.17
CA LEU A 101 -9.04 8.24 6.90
C LEU A 101 -9.41 7.05 7.79
N ILE A 102 -8.47 6.13 8.03
CA ILE A 102 -8.70 5.00 8.95
C ILE A 102 -8.86 5.50 10.39
N ASP A 103 -8.02 6.43 10.83
CA ASP A 103 -8.04 6.94 12.21
C ASP A 103 -9.27 7.83 12.49
N GLU A 104 -9.51 8.83 11.64
CA GLU A 104 -10.53 9.87 11.86
C GLU A 104 -11.92 9.49 11.37
N VAL A 105 -12.06 8.41 10.59
CA VAL A 105 -13.40 7.97 10.13
C VAL A 105 -13.67 6.55 10.57
N LEU A 106 -12.81 5.59 10.18
CA LEU A 106 -13.13 4.19 10.45
C LEU A 106 -13.08 3.88 11.95
N LEU A 107 -12.00 4.27 12.63
CA LEU A 107 -11.80 3.96 14.05
C LEU A 107 -12.79 4.71 14.94
N GLU A 108 -13.04 6.00 14.67
CA GLU A 108 -14.07 6.79 15.38
C GLU A 108 -15.44 6.12 15.28
N LYS A 109 -15.85 5.68 14.08
CA LYS A 109 -17.15 5.03 13.88
C LYS A 109 -17.23 3.69 14.60
N LEU A 110 -16.16 2.90 14.58
CA LEU A 110 -16.09 1.63 15.31
C LEU A 110 -16.21 1.84 16.83
N GLN A 111 -15.62 2.91 17.39
CA GLN A 111 -15.78 3.27 18.81
C GLN A 111 -17.23 3.58 19.18
N HIS A 112 -18.03 4.06 18.21
CA HIS A 112 -19.46 4.33 18.35
C HIS A 112 -20.34 3.17 17.89
N PHE A 113 -19.78 1.98 17.68
CA PHE A 113 -20.47 0.79 17.17
C PHE A 113 -21.14 0.98 15.79
N ASP A 114 -20.72 1.99 15.03
CA ASP A 114 -21.15 2.20 13.64
C ASP A 114 -20.16 1.51 12.70
N VAL A 115 -20.58 0.38 12.13
CA VAL A 115 -19.77 -0.42 11.20
C VAL A 115 -19.90 0.02 9.73
N SER A 116 -20.59 1.12 9.46
CA SER A 116 -20.91 1.57 8.10
C SER A 116 -20.26 2.91 7.75
N VAL A 117 -19.32 2.91 6.81
CA VAL A 117 -18.78 4.15 6.22
C VAL A 117 -19.70 4.61 5.07
N ARG A 118 -20.24 5.82 5.19
CA ARG A 118 -21.16 6.43 4.21
C ARG A 118 -20.42 7.51 3.40
N ALA A 119 -20.99 7.85 2.23
CA ALA A 119 -20.44 8.91 1.40
C ALA A 119 -20.39 10.28 2.11
N ALA A 120 -21.27 10.54 3.07
CA ALA A 120 -21.24 11.76 3.88
C ALA A 120 -20.00 11.82 4.78
N ASP A 121 -19.63 10.69 5.43
CA ASP A 121 -18.44 10.61 6.27
C ASP A 121 -17.17 10.94 5.46
N LEU A 122 -17.07 10.39 4.23
CA LEU A 122 -15.96 10.68 3.32
C LEU A 122 -15.93 12.15 2.89
N ARG A 123 -17.08 12.75 2.58
CA ARG A 123 -17.14 14.18 2.22
C ARG A 123 -16.65 15.06 3.35
N SER A 124 -17.18 14.86 4.56
CA SER A 124 -16.79 15.62 5.75
C SER A 124 -15.30 15.46 6.07
N PHE A 125 -14.75 14.25 5.93
CA PHE A 125 -13.31 14.02 6.06
C PHE A 125 -12.52 14.86 5.04
N PHE A 126 -12.84 14.77 3.75
CA PHE A 126 -12.11 15.51 2.71
C PHE A 126 -12.28 17.03 2.81
N GLU A 127 -13.44 17.52 3.24
CA GLU A 127 -13.67 18.95 3.53
C GLU A 127 -12.74 19.43 4.65
N THR A 128 -12.71 18.69 5.78
CA THR A 128 -11.81 18.97 6.90
C THR A 128 -10.33 18.96 6.46
N LYS A 129 -9.92 17.99 5.64
CA LYS A 129 -8.54 17.91 5.12
C LYS A 129 -8.17 19.08 4.21
N ARG A 130 -9.12 19.65 3.47
CA ARG A 130 -8.88 20.84 2.64
C ARG A 130 -8.66 22.08 3.50
N GLU A 131 -9.41 22.24 4.59
CA GLU A 131 -9.21 23.36 5.54
C GLU A 131 -7.87 23.26 6.28
N GLN A 132 -7.44 22.04 6.62
CA GLN A 132 -6.16 21.77 7.30
C GLN A 132 -4.91 21.95 6.43
N ILE A 133 -5.06 22.07 5.11
CA ILE A 133 -3.99 22.45 4.20
C ILE A 133 -4.35 23.82 3.61
N PRO A 134 -4.06 24.93 4.33
CA PRO A 134 -4.48 26.26 3.91
C PRO A 134 -3.71 26.78 2.69
N ASN A 135 -2.68 26.08 2.22
CA ASN A 135 -1.82 26.53 1.13
C ASN A 135 -1.33 25.34 0.33
N ILE A 136 -1.76 25.20 -0.92
CA ILE A 136 -0.82 24.78 -1.98
C ILE A 136 -1.22 25.49 -3.28
N THR A 137 -0.24 26.16 -3.88
CA THR A 137 -0.19 26.53 -5.29
C THR A 137 -0.36 25.33 -6.22
#